data_AF-A0A177EHV7-F1
#
_entry.id   AF-A0A177EHV7-F1
#
_cell.length_a   1.000
_cell.length_b   1.000
_cell.length_c   1.000
_cell.angle_alpha   90.00
_cell.angle_beta   90.00
_cell.angle_gamma   90.00
#
_symmetry.space_group_name_H-M   'P 1'
#
loop_
_entity.id
_entity.type
_entity.pdbx_description
1 polymer ?
#
loop_
_entity_poly.entity_id
_entity_poly.type
_entity_poly.pdbx_seq_one_letter_code
_entity_poly.pdbx_strand_id
1 'polypeptide(L)'
;MGFIFSKLYRGNTLSILVLKPWQAKRYSLVDEFFSSVVAGFRVLFKYANEYMVYHKITAAGRTFSVLEMHNHQSSDVFWDCVQNMHGVIYFIESLSSTTIKEVLARIDSIKVANQTAALLLVVISTAQAPEDYILFKKSVKYLLAERRYLIVDGHDQKHPHTQAPITKDAICQGLSWILEEW
;
A
#
# COMPACT_ATOMS: atom_id res chain seq x y z
N MET A 1 2.79 13.39 10.74
CA MET A 1 2.19 12.30 11.54
C MET A 1 0.82 12.61 12.17
N GLY A 2 0.54 13.80 12.75
CA GLY A 2 -0.75 14.09 13.44
C GLY A 2 -2.07 13.93 12.66
N PHE A 3 -2.05 14.04 11.32
CA PHE A 3 -3.26 14.01 10.48
C PHE A 3 -3.82 12.60 10.19
N ILE A 4 -2.97 11.56 10.16
CA ILE A 4 -3.44 10.18 10.01
C ILE A 4 -4.21 9.75 11.26
N PHE A 5 -3.66 10.08 12.43
CA PHE A 5 -4.27 9.76 13.73
C PHE A 5 -5.66 10.37 13.84
N SER A 6 -5.85 11.62 13.40
CA SER A 6 -7.15 12.30 13.49
C SER A 6 -8.26 11.62 12.66
N LYS A 7 -7.93 11.01 11.52
CA LYS A 7 -8.89 10.32 10.64
C LYS A 7 -9.22 8.91 11.11
N LEU A 8 -8.25 8.20 11.68
CA LEU A 8 -8.51 6.91 12.32
C LEU A 8 -9.53 7.08 13.47
N TYR A 9 -9.65 8.25 14.08
CA TYR A 9 -10.74 8.51 15.04
C TYR A 9 -12.16 8.61 14.44
N ARG A 10 -12.41 8.33 13.15
CA ARG A 10 -13.75 8.44 12.52
C ARG A 10 -14.49 7.12 12.22
N GLY A 11 -13.82 5.99 11.99
CA GLY A 11 -14.45 4.66 11.72
C GLY A 11 -14.52 3.67 12.91
N ASN A 12 -15.49 2.74 12.94
CA ASN A 12 -15.68 1.77 14.05
C ASN A 12 -14.72 0.56 14.00
N THR A 13 -14.39 0.08 12.81
CA THR A 13 -13.32 -0.90 12.58
C THR A 13 -12.86 -0.77 11.13
N LEU A 14 -11.55 -0.63 10.91
CA LEU A 14 -10.96 -0.52 9.57
C LEU A 14 -9.90 -1.60 9.39
N SER A 15 -9.89 -2.22 8.21
CA SER A 15 -8.93 -3.26 7.83
C SER A 15 -8.13 -2.83 6.61
N ILE A 16 -6.81 -2.80 6.75
CA ILE A 16 -5.86 -2.45 5.69
C ILE A 16 -4.97 -3.65 5.42
N LEU A 17 -4.82 -4.00 4.14
CA LEU A 17 -3.84 -4.95 3.67
C LEU A 17 -2.63 -4.23 3.10
N VAL A 18 -1.45 -4.77 3.38
CA VAL A 18 -0.16 -4.23 2.99
C VAL A 18 0.58 -5.32 2.25
N LEU A 19 0.84 -5.07 0.97
CA LEU A 19 1.59 -5.98 0.12
C LEU A 19 3.02 -5.48 0.00
N LYS A 20 3.95 -6.18 0.66
CA LYS A 20 5.38 -5.89 0.56
C LYS A 20 5.97 -6.48 -0.73
N PRO A 21 7.04 -5.88 -1.28
CA PRO A 21 7.75 -6.45 -2.42
C PRO A 21 8.43 -7.76 -2.05
N TRP A 22 8.57 -8.68 -3.01
CA TRP A 22 9.12 -10.02 -2.81
C TRP A 22 10.57 -10.04 -2.30
N GLN A 23 11.39 -9.05 -2.67
CA GLN A 23 12.81 -9.00 -2.31
C GLN A 23 13.10 -8.17 -1.04
N ALA A 24 12.13 -8.07 -0.13
CA ALA A 24 12.16 -7.24 1.08
C ALA A 24 13.26 -7.54 2.13
N LYS A 25 14.31 -8.31 1.80
CA LYS A 25 15.50 -8.42 2.66
C LYS A 25 16.31 -7.12 2.79
N ARG A 26 15.96 -6.04 2.08
CA ARG A 26 16.76 -4.80 2.03
C ARG A 26 16.02 -3.46 2.19
N TYR A 27 14.73 -3.42 2.48
CA TYR A 27 14.01 -2.14 2.51
C TYR A 27 13.55 -1.71 3.90
N SER A 28 14.38 -0.89 4.54
CA SER A 28 14.06 -0.18 5.78
C SER A 28 12.84 0.72 5.64
N LEU A 29 12.52 1.26 4.46
CA LEU A 29 11.47 2.29 4.31
C LEU A 29 10.05 1.75 4.57
N VAL A 30 9.75 0.53 4.11
CA VAL A 30 8.43 -0.09 4.34
C VAL A 30 8.30 -0.40 5.83
N ASP A 31 9.31 -1.03 6.42
CA ASP A 31 9.33 -1.37 7.85
C ASP A 31 9.38 -0.12 8.75
N GLU A 32 10.05 0.95 8.34
CA GLU A 32 10.13 2.25 9.03
C GLU A 32 8.79 3.01 8.95
N PHE A 33 8.14 2.99 7.78
CA PHE A 33 6.79 3.50 7.63
C PHE A 33 5.83 2.74 8.57
N PHE A 34 5.82 1.41 8.52
CA PHE A 34 4.92 0.59 9.35
C PHE A 34 5.19 0.72 10.83
N SER A 35 6.45 0.58 11.24
CA SER A 35 6.83 0.73 12.65
C SER A 35 6.43 2.09 13.19
N SER A 36 6.61 3.16 12.41
CA SER A 36 6.21 4.49 12.84
C SER A 36 4.70 4.72 12.83
N VAL A 37 3.96 4.17 11.87
CA VAL A 37 2.50 4.26 11.89
C VAL A 37 1.99 3.53 13.12
N VAL A 38 2.40 2.27 13.31
CA VAL A 38 1.96 1.41 14.42
C VAL A 38 2.39 1.95 15.79
N ALA A 39 3.56 2.60 15.90
CA ALA A 39 4.07 3.14 17.17
C ALA A 39 3.14 4.18 17.83
N GLY A 40 2.30 4.87 17.06
CA GLY A 40 1.33 5.81 17.62
C GLY A 40 0.04 5.16 18.15
N PHE A 41 -0.07 3.83 18.12
CA PHE A 41 -1.24 3.09 18.57
C PHE A 41 -0.91 2.12 19.69
N ARG A 42 -1.89 1.83 20.53
CA ARG A 42 -1.80 0.71 21.47
C ARG A 42 -2.03 -0.58 20.70
N VAL A 43 -1.06 -1.50 20.72
CA VAL A 43 -1.23 -2.83 20.14
C VAL A 43 -2.09 -3.69 21.08
N LEU A 44 -3.22 -4.19 20.57
CA LEU A 44 -4.10 -5.11 21.30
C LEU A 44 -3.70 -6.57 21.05
N PHE A 45 -3.31 -6.89 19.83
CA PHE A 45 -2.91 -8.22 19.42
C PHE A 45 -1.90 -8.14 18.27
N LYS A 46 -0.92 -9.04 18.30
CA LYS A 46 0.05 -9.22 17.22
C LYS A 46 0.17 -10.70 16.92
N TYR A 47 0.04 -11.07 15.66
CA TYR A 47 0.40 -12.38 15.14
C TYR A 47 1.45 -12.20 14.05
N ALA A 48 2.42 -13.10 13.99
CA ALA A 48 3.47 -13.07 12.99
C ALA A 48 3.86 -14.51 12.64
N ASN A 49 3.98 -14.78 11.34
CA ASN A 49 4.58 -15.99 10.81
C ASN A 49 5.49 -15.63 9.63
N GLU A 50 6.00 -16.64 8.92
CA GLU A 50 6.94 -16.45 7.80
C GLU A 50 6.32 -15.72 6.59
N TYR A 51 4.99 -15.73 6.48
CA TYR A 51 4.25 -15.21 5.32
C TYR A 51 3.57 -13.88 5.60
N MET A 52 3.18 -13.62 6.84
CA MET A 52 2.38 -12.46 7.22
C MET A 52 2.59 -11.99 8.65
N VAL A 53 2.31 -10.72 8.87
CA VAL A 53 2.21 -10.10 10.19
C VAL A 53 0.87 -9.40 10.30
N TYR A 54 0.10 -9.75 11.33
CA TYR A 54 -1.17 -9.13 11.64
C TYR A 54 -1.07 -8.31 12.93
N HIS A 55 -1.53 -7.07 12.84
CA HIS A 55 -1.60 -6.11 13.93
C HIS A 55 -3.04 -5.68 14.14
N LYS A 56 -3.57 -5.96 15.34
CA LYS A 56 -4.79 -5.31 15.84
C LYS A 56 -4.38 -4.21 16.80
N ILE A 57 -4.65 -2.97 16.42
CA ILE A 57 -4.21 -1.79 17.15
C ILE A 57 -5.41 -0.91 17.51
N THR A 58 -5.29 -0.11 18.56
CA THR A 58 -6.34 0.78 19.03
C THR A 58 -5.83 2.18 19.32
N ALA A 59 -6.68 3.17 19.03
CA ALA A 59 -6.53 4.54 19.48
C ALA A 59 -7.91 5.11 19.83
N ALA A 60 -8.01 5.76 21.00
CA ALA A 60 -9.25 6.36 21.55
C ALA A 60 -10.51 5.48 21.40
N GLY A 61 -10.41 4.19 21.76
CA GLY A 61 -11.55 3.27 21.79
C GLY A 61 -11.93 2.65 20.44
N ARG A 62 -11.23 2.98 19.35
CA ARG A 62 -11.47 2.40 18.01
C ARG A 62 -10.39 1.39 17.65
N THR A 63 -10.74 0.42 16.80
CA THR A 63 -9.86 -0.70 16.44
C THR A 63 -9.48 -0.66 14.97
N PHE A 64 -8.20 -0.90 14.69
CA PHE A 64 -7.62 -0.98 13.36
C PHE A 64 -6.95 -2.34 13.20
N SER A 65 -7.18 -2.96 12.05
CA SER A 65 -6.54 -4.19 11.64
C SER A 65 -5.59 -3.88 10.50
N VAL A 66 -4.31 -4.17 10.67
CA VAL A 66 -3.29 -4.06 9.63
C VAL A 66 -2.74 -5.46 9.38
N LEU A 67 -2.84 -5.91 8.14
CA LEU A 67 -2.27 -7.17 7.70
C LEU A 67 -1.14 -6.89 6.72
N GLU A 68 0.06 -7.33 7.06
CA GLU A 68 1.23 -7.28 6.20
C GLU A 68 1.47 -8.66 5.59
N MET A 69 1.59 -8.74 4.28
CA MET A 69 1.98 -9.96 3.58
C MET A 69 3.38 -9.80 2.99
N HIS A 70 4.26 -10.75 3.33
CA HIS A 70 5.67 -10.81 2.92
C HIS A 70 5.88 -11.74 1.72
N ASN A 71 5.05 -12.78 1.61
CA ASN A 71 5.07 -13.74 0.51
C ASN A 71 3.64 -13.91 -0.01
N HIS A 72 3.43 -13.44 -1.24
CA HIS A 72 2.12 -13.40 -1.89
C HIS A 72 1.99 -14.41 -3.05
N GLN A 73 2.91 -15.39 -3.10
CA GLN A 73 2.86 -16.51 -4.06
C GLN A 73 1.96 -17.66 -3.58
N SER A 74 1.61 -17.73 -2.29
CA SER A 74 0.54 -18.61 -1.81
C SER A 74 -0.81 -18.01 -2.25
N SER A 75 -1.36 -18.50 -3.36
CA SER A 75 -2.58 -17.96 -3.98
C SER A 75 -3.74 -17.89 -3.00
N ASP A 76 -3.96 -18.95 -2.22
CA ASP A 76 -5.24 -19.13 -1.52
C ASP A 76 -5.38 -18.15 -0.35
N VAL A 77 -4.31 -18.00 0.43
CA VAL A 77 -4.26 -17.06 1.56
C VAL A 77 -4.35 -15.61 1.08
N PHE A 78 -3.80 -15.29 -0.10
CA PHE A 78 -3.86 -13.93 -0.64
C PHE A 78 -5.30 -13.51 -0.94
N TRP A 79 -6.11 -14.38 -1.56
CA TRP A 79 -7.49 -14.06 -1.89
C TRP A 79 -8.33 -13.81 -0.64
N ASP A 80 -8.22 -14.69 0.36
CA ASP A 80 -8.93 -14.56 1.63
C ASP A 80 -8.55 -13.28 2.36
N CYS A 81 -7.28 -12.88 2.28
CA CYS A 81 -6.78 -11.67 2.94
C CYS A 81 -7.18 -10.38 2.23
N VAL A 82 -7.39 -10.40 0.92
CA VAL A 82 -7.81 -9.19 0.17
C VAL A 82 -9.31 -8.96 0.34
N GLN A 83 -10.10 -10.02 0.46
CA GLN A 83 -11.54 -9.93 0.70
C GLN A 83 -11.82 -9.17 2.01
N ASN A 84 -12.79 -8.24 1.98
CA ASN A 84 -13.22 -7.42 3.11
C ASN A 84 -12.21 -6.36 3.62
N MET A 85 -11.12 -6.13 2.88
CA MET A 85 -10.22 -5.00 3.15
C MET A 85 -10.85 -3.68 2.71
N HIS A 86 -10.68 -2.64 3.52
CA HIS A 86 -11.14 -1.28 3.21
C HIS A 86 -10.12 -0.55 2.33
N GLY A 87 -8.83 -0.89 2.51
CA GLY A 87 -7.75 -0.37 1.68
C GLY A 87 -6.64 -1.40 1.48
N VAL A 88 -6.00 -1.33 0.33
CA VAL A 88 -4.82 -2.14 -0.01
C VAL A 88 -3.67 -1.19 -0.36
N ILE A 89 -2.57 -1.29 0.37
CA ILE A 89 -1.32 -0.58 0.08
C ILE A 89 -0.38 -1.57 -0.62
N TYR A 90 -0.04 -1.29 -1.87
CA TYR A 90 0.87 -2.11 -2.65
C TYR A 90 2.19 -1.38 -2.90
N PHE A 91 3.26 -1.88 -2.32
CA PHE A 91 4.60 -1.36 -2.51
C PHE A 91 5.25 -1.98 -3.75
N ILE A 92 5.61 -1.12 -4.70
CA ILE A 92 6.18 -1.46 -6.00
C ILE A 92 7.64 -1.07 -5.98
N GLU A 93 8.52 -2.06 -6.03
CA GLU A 93 9.96 -1.89 -5.90
C GLU A 93 10.62 -1.40 -7.21
N SER A 94 10.18 -1.93 -8.36
CA SER A 94 10.76 -1.62 -9.66
C SER A 94 9.70 -1.66 -10.76
N LEU A 95 9.74 -0.64 -11.64
CA LEU A 95 8.99 -0.60 -12.88
C LEU A 95 10.01 -0.66 -14.02
N SER A 96 10.27 -1.90 -14.43
CA SER A 96 11.01 -2.22 -15.65
C SER A 96 10.04 -2.85 -16.64
N SER A 97 10.37 -2.82 -17.92
CA SER A 97 9.62 -3.54 -18.97
C SER A 97 9.29 -5.01 -18.61
N THR A 98 10.15 -5.70 -17.85
CA THR A 98 9.93 -7.06 -17.36
C THR A 98 8.97 -7.14 -16.17
N THR A 99 9.04 -6.20 -15.23
CA THR A 99 8.24 -6.25 -13.98
C THR A 99 6.88 -5.58 -14.09
N ILE A 100 6.68 -4.65 -15.04
CA ILE A 100 5.40 -3.94 -15.22
C ILE A 100 4.23 -4.92 -15.41
N LYS A 101 4.43 -5.98 -16.20
CA LYS A 101 3.37 -6.98 -16.44
C LYS A 101 2.95 -7.69 -15.14
N GLU A 102 3.92 -8.05 -14.30
CA GLU A 102 3.66 -8.71 -13.02
C GLU A 102 2.96 -7.78 -12.04
N VAL A 103 3.39 -6.52 -11.99
CA VAL A 103 2.75 -5.47 -11.18
C VAL A 103 1.30 -5.25 -11.60
N LEU A 104 1.04 -5.15 -12.91
CA LEU A 104 -0.31 -4.97 -13.44
C LEU A 104 -1.20 -6.20 -13.20
N ALA A 105 -0.67 -7.42 -13.38
CA ALA A 105 -1.39 -8.65 -13.07
C ALA A 105 -1.77 -8.73 -11.59
N ARG A 106 -0.90 -8.25 -10.69
CA ARG A 106 -1.19 -8.15 -9.27
C ARG A 106 -2.30 -7.13 -8.97
N ILE A 107 -2.25 -5.95 -9.59
CA ILE A 107 -3.29 -4.93 -9.44
C ILE A 107 -4.64 -5.47 -9.92
N ASP A 108 -4.67 -6.18 -11.06
CA ASP A 108 -5.90 -6.79 -11.56
C ASP A 108 -6.42 -7.87 -10.61
N SER A 109 -5.53 -8.69 -10.05
CA SER A 109 -5.90 -9.68 -9.04
C SER A 109 -6.56 -9.02 -7.81
N ILE A 110 -5.98 -7.93 -7.29
CA ILE A 110 -6.60 -7.18 -6.18
C ILE A 110 -7.98 -6.66 -6.57
N LYS A 111 -8.10 -6.09 -7.77
CA LYS A 111 -9.36 -5.55 -8.31
C LYS A 111 -10.45 -6.61 -8.41
N VAL A 112 -10.09 -7.82 -8.83
CA VAL A 112 -11.02 -8.95 -8.96
C VAL A 112 -11.42 -9.48 -7.58
N ALA A 113 -10.47 -9.59 -6.66
CA ALA A 113 -10.70 -10.09 -5.30
C ALA A 113 -11.58 -9.16 -4.46
N ASN A 114 -11.38 -7.84 -4.60
CA ASN A 114 -12.05 -6.84 -3.79
C ASN A 114 -12.31 -5.58 -4.62
N GLN A 115 -13.58 -5.42 -4.95
CA GLN A 115 -14.06 -4.35 -5.81
C GLN A 115 -14.22 -3.00 -5.09
N THR A 116 -14.31 -3.01 -3.77
CA THR A 116 -14.64 -1.81 -2.96
C THR A 116 -13.43 -1.23 -2.24
N ALA A 117 -12.33 -1.99 -2.12
CA ALA A 117 -11.10 -1.48 -1.51
C ALA A 117 -10.54 -0.27 -2.27
N ALA A 118 -10.06 0.72 -1.52
CA ALA A 118 -9.21 1.76 -2.08
C ALA A 118 -7.78 1.22 -2.31
N LEU A 119 -7.21 1.44 -3.50
CA LEU A 119 -5.85 0.98 -3.83
C LEU A 119 -4.84 2.13 -3.71
N LEU A 120 -3.83 1.98 -2.85
CA LEU A 120 -2.69 2.88 -2.76
C LEU A 120 -1.45 2.19 -3.33
N LEU A 121 -0.95 2.67 -4.47
CA LEU A 121 0.21 2.13 -5.16
C LEU A 121 1.44 2.98 -4.82
N VAL A 122 2.42 2.42 -4.13
CA VAL A 122 3.61 3.15 -3.65
C VAL A 122 4.84 2.72 -4.46
N VAL A 123 5.37 3.60 -5.32
CA VAL A 123 6.44 3.28 -6.27
C VAL A 123 7.82 3.69 -5.74
N ILE A 124 8.53 2.77 -5.09
CA ILE A 124 9.75 3.05 -4.32
C ILE A 124 10.99 3.35 -5.20
N SER A 125 11.04 2.85 -6.45
CA SER A 125 12.27 2.91 -7.26
C SER A 125 12.77 4.34 -7.54
N THR A 126 14.09 4.51 -7.45
CA THR A 126 14.83 5.74 -7.74
C THR A 126 15.52 5.73 -9.11
N ALA A 127 15.36 4.67 -9.90
CA ALA A 127 15.90 4.57 -11.25
C ALA A 127 14.89 3.85 -12.15
N GLN A 128 14.06 4.63 -12.84
CA GLN A 128 13.12 4.12 -13.83
C GLN A 128 13.28 4.88 -15.14
N ALA A 129 13.22 4.16 -16.27
CA ALA A 129 13.11 4.80 -17.56
C ALA A 129 11.77 5.57 -17.61
N PRO A 130 11.75 6.86 -18.01
CA PRO A 130 10.53 7.66 -18.02
C PRO A 130 9.38 7.02 -18.81
N GLU A 131 9.72 6.30 -19.88
CA GLU A 131 8.80 5.55 -20.73
C GLU A 131 8.12 4.37 -20.04
N ASP A 132 8.85 3.62 -19.22
CA ASP A 132 8.30 2.52 -18.40
C ASP A 132 7.32 3.07 -17.36
N TYR A 133 7.63 4.22 -16.75
CA TYR A 133 6.74 4.88 -15.79
C TYR A 133 5.46 5.42 -16.45
N ILE A 134 5.58 6.05 -17.62
CA ILE A 134 4.43 6.53 -18.41
C ILE A 134 3.54 5.36 -18.83
N LEU A 135 4.14 4.26 -19.30
CA LEU A 135 3.41 3.05 -19.67
C LEU A 135 2.64 2.50 -18.47
N PHE A 136 3.30 2.34 -17.32
CA PHE A 136 2.68 1.90 -16.08
C PHE A 136 1.46 2.78 -15.71
N LYS A 137 1.62 4.11 -15.66
CA LYS A 137 0.51 5.01 -15.33
C LYS A 137 -0.68 4.88 -16.27
N LYS A 138 -0.42 4.79 -17.58
CA LYS A 138 -1.48 4.61 -18.58
C LYS A 138 -2.20 3.27 -18.39
N SER A 139 -1.45 2.20 -18.18
CA SER A 139 -2.00 0.87 -17.95
C SER A 139 -2.81 0.79 -16.66
N VAL A 140 -2.34 1.38 -15.56
CA VAL A 140 -3.09 1.46 -14.30
C VAL A 140 -4.38 2.26 -14.48
N LYS A 141 -4.32 3.41 -15.14
CA LYS A 141 -5.51 4.25 -15.40
C LYS A 141 -6.58 3.48 -16.19
N TYR A 142 -6.16 2.71 -17.19
CA TYR A 142 -7.07 1.87 -17.97
C TYR A 142 -7.63 0.72 -17.12
N LEU A 143 -6.76 0.01 -16.40
CA LEU A 143 -7.11 -1.16 -15.60
C LEU A 143 -8.07 -0.84 -14.44
N LEU A 144 -7.94 0.36 -13.87
CA LEU A 144 -8.65 0.87 -12.69
C LEU A 144 -9.58 2.06 -13.02
N ALA A 145 -10.06 2.18 -14.27
CA ALA A 145 -10.78 3.35 -14.77
C ALA A 145 -11.98 3.83 -13.90
N GLU A 146 -12.62 2.92 -13.17
CA GLU A 146 -13.75 3.18 -12.29
C GLU A 146 -13.46 2.81 -10.82
N ARG A 147 -12.20 2.56 -10.51
CA ARG A 147 -11.76 2.15 -9.18
C ARG A 147 -11.10 3.32 -8.48
N ARG A 148 -11.27 3.35 -7.16
CA ARG A 148 -10.63 4.33 -6.31
C ARG A 148 -9.17 3.93 -6.10
N TYR A 149 -8.25 4.63 -6.76
CA TYR A 149 -6.81 4.40 -6.59
C TYR A 149 -6.00 5.70 -6.50
N LEU A 150 -4.85 5.63 -5.83
CA LEU A 150 -3.87 6.69 -5.76
C LEU A 150 -2.47 6.09 -5.99
N ILE A 151 -1.66 6.76 -6.82
CA ILE A 151 -0.25 6.44 -7.00
C ILE A 151 0.55 7.44 -6.17
N VAL A 152 1.39 6.94 -5.27
CA VAL A 152 2.39 7.71 -4.53
C VAL A 152 3.75 7.35 -5.11
N ASP A 153 4.42 8.34 -5.68
CA ASP A 153 5.72 8.21 -6.30
C ASP A 153 6.63 9.36 -5.84
N GLY A 154 7.93 9.22 -6.14
CA GLY A 154 8.94 10.24 -5.89
C GLY A 154 9.14 11.21 -7.06
N HIS A 155 8.32 11.15 -8.10
CA HIS A 155 8.44 12.05 -9.25
C HIS A 155 7.90 13.43 -8.89
N ASP A 156 8.78 14.44 -8.92
CA ASP A 156 8.32 15.83 -8.84
C ASP A 156 7.52 16.16 -10.11
N GLN A 157 6.23 16.47 -9.95
CA GLN A 157 5.37 16.90 -11.05
C GLN A 157 5.91 18.14 -11.79
N LYS A 158 6.78 18.92 -11.14
CA LYS A 158 7.44 20.10 -11.72
C LYS A 158 8.73 19.78 -12.48
N HIS A 159 9.36 18.63 -12.18
CA HIS A 159 10.61 18.21 -12.81
C HIS A 159 10.55 16.71 -13.15
N PRO A 160 9.97 16.35 -14.32
CA PRO A 160 9.72 14.95 -14.70
C PRO A 160 10.99 14.10 -14.88
N HIS A 161 12.18 14.70 -14.84
CA HIS A 161 13.48 14.03 -14.96
C HIS A 161 14.21 13.86 -13.62
N THR A 162 13.68 14.41 -12.53
CA THR A 162 14.29 14.30 -11.20
C THR A 162 13.39 13.42 -10.33
N GLN A 163 13.83 12.19 -10.05
CA GLN A 163 13.21 11.33 -9.06
C GLN A 163 13.77 11.70 -7.68
N ALA A 164 12.92 12.28 -6.83
CA ALA A 164 13.19 12.36 -5.41
C ALA A 164 12.88 11.00 -4.77
N PRO A 165 13.55 10.61 -3.68
CA PRO A 165 13.15 9.41 -2.94
C PRO A 165 11.74 9.59 -2.35
N ILE A 166 10.93 8.52 -2.37
CA ILE A 166 9.64 8.50 -1.67
C ILE A 166 9.86 8.81 -0.20
N THR A 167 9.06 9.74 0.32
CA THR A 167 9.06 10.07 1.74
C THR A 167 7.97 9.31 2.47
N LYS A 168 8.25 8.99 3.74
CA LYS A 168 7.26 8.46 4.69
C LYS A 168 6.02 9.34 4.78
N ASP A 169 6.16 10.67 4.72
CA ASP A 169 5.03 11.59 4.79
C ASP A 169 4.11 11.49 3.56
N ALA A 170 4.66 11.23 2.37
CA ALA A 170 3.84 10.98 1.17
C ALA A 170 3.00 9.70 1.31
N ILE A 171 3.58 8.63 1.85
CA ILE A 171 2.84 7.38 2.14
C ILE A 171 1.77 7.64 3.21
N CYS A 172 2.09 8.41 4.25
CA CYS A 172 1.16 8.83 5.29
C CYS A 172 -0.04 9.62 4.74
N GLN A 173 0.19 10.52 3.78
CA GLN A 173 -0.87 11.26 3.10
C GLN A 173 -1.74 10.33 2.25
N GLY A 174 -1.13 9.40 1.52
CA GLY A 174 -1.86 8.38 0.75
C GLY A 174 -2.74 7.49 1.64
N LEU A 175 -2.23 7.07 2.79
CA LEU A 175 -3.04 6.36 3.79
C LEU A 175 -4.18 7.24 4.30
N SER A 176 -3.91 8.52 4.59
CA SER A 176 -4.95 9.46 5.02
C SER A 176 -6.06 9.62 3.98
N TRP A 177 -5.75 9.49 2.68
CA TRP A 177 -6.73 9.50 1.61
C TRP A 177 -7.63 8.25 1.67
N ILE A 178 -7.08 7.04 1.85
CA ILE A 178 -7.90 5.81 2.05
C ILE A 178 -8.95 6.05 3.15
N LEU A 179 -8.54 6.70 4.23
CA LEU A 179 -9.35 6.96 5.42
C LEU A 179 -10.41 8.07 5.28
N GLU A 180 -10.43 8.87 4.21
CA GLU A 180 -11.37 10.02 4.09
C GLU A 180 -12.83 9.63 3.85
N GLU A 181 -13.11 8.41 3.36
CA GLU A 181 -14.46 7.97 3.00
C GLU A 181 -15.10 7.03 4.03
N TRP A 182 -14.44 6.78 5.16
CA TRP A 182 -14.88 5.85 6.21
C TRP A 182 -14.95 6.52 7.58
#